data_AF-A0A7G7UG99-F1
#
_entry.id   AF-A0A7G7UG99-F1
#
_cell.length_a   1.000
_cell.length_b   1.000
_cell.length_c   1.000
_cell.angle_alpha   90.00
_cell.angle_beta   90.00
_cell.angle_gamma   90.00
#
_symmetry.space_group_name_H-M   'P 1'
#
loop_
_entity.id
_entity.type
_entity.pdbx_description
1 polymer ?
#
loop_
_entity_poly.entity_id
_entity_poly.type
_entity_poly.pdbx_seq_one_letter_code
_entity_poly.pdbx_strand_id
1 'polypeptide(L)'
;MLTNEQLQHLKKELEQTKEDILNRFKDNDHFQLNSAFPYDSWGELSAYDNHPGDQATELYEREKDIALDLHEREHLRDIEHSLKAIENGTYGICEVSGKEIPYERLEALPTATTLAEYSSQDVVSKDRPIEEETPFGQFEFDDDEEIRAPYDSEDSYQDVEKYGNSETPQDMENPPLSYDDMTMNAEENIGNTESYENFIATDITGKEITVYPSRAHERYEEELDEEGIMTTFGDLHAD
;
A
#
# COMPACT_ATOMS: atom_id res chain seq x y z
N MET A 1 -19.55 -6.85 -43.92
CA MET A 1 -18.65 -5.80 -44.45
C MET A 1 -19.20 -4.43 -44.11
N LEU A 2 -18.34 -3.57 -43.56
CA LEU A 2 -18.66 -2.16 -43.27
C LEU A 2 -18.96 -1.39 -44.56
N THR A 3 -19.93 -0.48 -44.52
CA THR A 3 -20.18 0.42 -45.65
C THR A 3 -19.11 1.52 -45.69
N ASN A 4 -18.87 2.11 -46.88
CA ASN A 4 -17.95 3.25 -47.00
C ASN A 4 -18.37 4.44 -46.12
N GLU A 5 -19.68 4.65 -45.93
CA GLU A 5 -20.19 5.71 -45.06
C GLU A 5 -19.86 5.43 -43.58
N GLN A 6 -20.05 4.19 -43.12
CA GLN A 6 -19.71 3.77 -41.75
C GLN A 6 -18.21 3.91 -41.48
N LEU A 7 -17.37 3.50 -42.43
CA LEU A 7 -15.92 3.61 -42.30
C LEU A 7 -15.46 5.07 -42.25
N GLN A 8 -16.04 5.94 -43.08
CA GLN A 8 -15.73 7.38 -43.03
C GLN A 8 -16.17 8.03 -41.72
N HIS A 9 -17.33 7.63 -41.17
CA HIS A 9 -17.80 8.10 -39.87
C HIS A 9 -16.81 7.74 -38.77
N LEU A 10 -16.48 6.45 -38.63
CA LEU A 10 -15.56 5.95 -37.60
C LEU A 10 -14.16 6.54 -37.74
N LYS A 11 -13.67 6.71 -38.97
CA LYS A 11 -12.37 7.36 -39.21
C LYS A 11 -12.36 8.80 -38.68
N LYS A 12 -13.41 9.57 -38.98
CA LYS A 12 -13.51 10.97 -38.53
C LYS A 12 -13.56 11.04 -37.01
N GLU A 13 -14.29 10.14 -36.37
CA GLU A 13 -14.36 10.05 -34.91
C GLU A 13 -12.98 9.77 -34.30
N LEU A 14 -12.27 8.76 -34.81
CA LEU A 14 -10.90 8.44 -34.38
C LEU A 14 -9.93 9.63 -34.56
N GLU A 15 -10.03 10.37 -35.67
CA GLU A 15 -9.20 11.56 -35.92
C GLU A 15 -9.50 12.69 -34.93
N GLN A 16 -10.79 12.91 -34.61
CA GLN A 16 -11.21 13.89 -33.61
C GLN A 16 -10.72 13.51 -32.21
N THR A 17 -10.93 12.27 -31.78
CA THR A 17 -10.45 11.78 -30.48
C THR A 17 -8.94 11.86 -30.37
N LYS A 18 -8.20 11.55 -31.44
CA LYS A 18 -6.74 11.73 -31.49
C LYS A 18 -6.35 13.19 -31.25
N GLU A 19 -7.00 14.13 -31.92
CA GLU A 19 -6.72 15.56 -31.76
C GLU A 19 -7.03 16.02 -30.33
N ASP A 20 -8.15 15.56 -29.75
CA ASP A 20 -8.55 15.87 -28.38
C ASP A 20 -7.53 15.35 -27.35
N ILE A 21 -7.02 14.12 -27.51
CA ILE A 21 -5.96 13.57 -26.65
C ILE A 21 -4.69 14.42 -26.75
N LEU A 22 -4.25 14.74 -27.98
CA LEU A 22 -3.05 15.54 -28.20
C LEU A 22 -3.17 16.96 -27.64
N ASN A 23 -4.36 17.56 -27.67
CA ASN A 23 -4.62 18.85 -27.06
C ASN A 23 -4.59 18.74 -25.53
N ARG A 24 -5.21 17.71 -24.95
CA ARG A 24 -5.14 17.46 -23.49
C ARG A 24 -3.70 17.29 -22.99
N PHE A 25 -2.86 16.57 -23.72
CA PHE A 25 -1.43 16.44 -23.36
C PHE A 25 -0.69 17.78 -23.39
N LYS A 26 -1.01 18.66 -24.34
CA LYS A 26 -0.40 20.00 -24.41
C LYS A 26 -0.90 20.93 -23.31
N ASP A 27 -2.21 20.94 -23.07
CA ASP A 27 -2.84 21.86 -22.13
C ASP A 27 -2.50 21.52 -20.67
N ASN A 28 -2.36 20.22 -20.35
CA ASN A 28 -2.06 19.75 -19.00
C ASN A 28 -0.57 19.40 -18.78
N ASP A 29 0.32 19.74 -19.71
CA ASP A 29 1.76 19.42 -19.67
C ASP A 29 2.03 17.95 -19.31
N HIS A 30 1.32 17.03 -19.99
CA HIS A 30 1.31 15.60 -19.68
C HIS A 30 0.98 15.31 -18.20
N PHE A 31 -0.16 15.82 -17.70
CA PHE A 31 -0.53 15.65 -16.28
C PHE A 31 0.57 16.17 -15.32
N GLN A 32 1.21 17.28 -15.69
CA GLN A 32 2.31 17.89 -14.94
C GLN A 32 3.48 16.90 -14.71
N LEU A 33 3.63 15.89 -15.56
CA LEU A 33 4.71 14.90 -15.48
C LEU A 33 6.05 15.42 -16.00
N ASN A 34 6.04 16.54 -16.73
CA ASN A 34 7.26 17.16 -17.25
C ASN A 34 8.06 17.94 -16.19
N SER A 35 7.50 18.14 -14.99
CA SER A 35 8.23 18.70 -13.84
C SER A 35 9.35 17.76 -13.38
N ALA A 36 10.55 18.30 -13.15
CA ALA A 36 11.75 17.50 -12.83
C ALA A 36 11.71 16.88 -11.43
N PHE A 37 11.03 17.53 -10.48
CA PHE A 37 10.87 17.05 -9.11
C PHE A 37 9.39 16.83 -8.77
N PRO A 38 9.03 15.76 -8.03
CA PRO A 38 7.65 15.54 -7.57
C PRO A 38 7.09 16.68 -6.73
N TYR A 39 7.93 17.40 -5.99
CA TYR A 39 7.50 18.53 -5.17
C TYR A 39 7.17 19.79 -5.98
N ASP A 40 7.81 19.93 -7.16
CA ASP A 40 7.52 21.06 -8.07
C ASP A 40 6.09 21.00 -8.60
N SER A 41 5.50 19.80 -8.76
CA SER A 41 4.09 19.67 -9.18
C SER A 41 3.11 20.16 -8.11
N TRP A 42 3.49 20.19 -6.84
CA TRP A 42 2.63 20.67 -5.74
C TRP A 42 2.96 22.10 -5.30
N GLY A 43 3.93 22.73 -5.97
CA GLY A 43 4.36 24.11 -5.68
C GLY A 43 5.29 24.25 -4.47
N GLU A 44 5.84 23.14 -3.98
CA GLU A 44 6.70 23.11 -2.80
C GLU A 44 8.19 23.05 -3.18
N LEU A 45 9.02 23.79 -2.44
CA LEU A 45 10.48 23.84 -2.65
C LEU A 45 11.21 22.66 -2.01
N SER A 46 10.64 22.05 -0.97
CA SER A 46 11.25 20.92 -0.27
C SER A 46 10.21 20.11 0.51
N ALA A 47 10.49 18.83 0.70
CA ALA A 47 9.68 17.96 1.57
C ALA A 47 9.97 18.16 3.07
N TYR A 48 11.04 18.87 3.44
CA TYR A 48 11.62 18.79 4.78
C TYR A 48 10.69 19.28 5.91
N ASP A 49 9.79 20.21 5.61
CA ASP A 49 8.85 20.81 6.57
C ASP A 49 7.41 20.29 6.41
N ASN A 50 7.21 19.29 5.54
CA ASN A 50 5.88 18.75 5.29
C ASN A 50 5.56 17.59 6.23
N HIS A 51 4.32 17.55 6.70
CA HIS A 51 3.83 16.46 7.51
C HIS A 51 3.80 15.14 6.68
N PRO A 52 4.23 13.99 7.24
CA PRO A 52 4.33 12.74 6.49
C PRO A 52 3.01 12.31 5.81
N GLY A 53 1.87 12.53 6.46
CA GLY A 53 0.55 12.24 5.89
C GLY A 53 0.19 13.11 4.67
N ASP A 54 0.66 14.35 4.64
CA ASP A 54 0.46 15.24 3.49
C ASP A 54 1.33 14.77 2.32
N GLN A 55 2.59 14.39 2.60
CA GLN A 55 3.48 13.81 1.60
C GLN A 55 2.91 12.52 1.00
N ALA A 56 2.29 11.66 1.81
CA ALA A 56 1.67 10.43 1.34
C ALA A 56 0.46 10.72 0.44
N THR A 57 -0.39 11.68 0.82
CA THR A 57 -1.56 12.08 0.03
C THR A 57 -1.14 12.64 -1.33
N GLU A 58 -0.13 13.49 -1.32
CA GLU A 58 0.39 14.10 -2.54
C GLU A 58 1.08 13.06 -3.45
N LEU A 59 1.83 12.11 -2.88
CA LEU A 59 2.41 10.98 -3.62
C LEU A 59 1.32 10.15 -4.31
N TYR A 60 0.22 9.86 -3.61
CA TYR A 60 -0.92 9.14 -4.17
C TYR A 60 -1.55 9.89 -5.37
N GLU A 61 -1.77 11.20 -5.25
CA GLU A 61 -2.28 12.00 -6.38
C GLU A 61 -1.31 11.98 -7.56
N ARG A 62 0.01 11.98 -7.29
CA ARG A 62 1.03 11.86 -8.34
C ARG A 62 1.00 10.51 -9.04
N GLU A 63 0.82 9.41 -8.31
CA GLU A 63 0.69 8.08 -8.90
C GLU A 63 -0.55 7.96 -9.79
N LYS A 64 -1.65 8.57 -9.36
CA LYS A 64 -2.87 8.68 -10.17
C LYS A 64 -2.64 9.46 -11.47
N ASP A 65 -1.92 10.58 -11.42
CA ASP A 65 -1.55 11.33 -12.62
C ASP A 65 -0.71 10.50 -13.60
N ILE A 66 0.25 9.72 -13.08
CA ILE A 66 1.04 8.77 -13.88
C ILE A 66 0.14 7.73 -14.57
N ALA A 67 -0.79 7.14 -13.81
CA ALA A 67 -1.72 6.15 -14.34
C ALA A 67 -2.61 6.73 -15.47
N LEU A 68 -3.08 7.97 -15.30
CA LEU A 68 -3.88 8.66 -16.31
C LEU A 68 -3.06 8.97 -17.58
N ASP A 69 -1.81 9.43 -17.45
CA ASP A 69 -0.94 9.67 -18.62
C ASP A 69 -0.66 8.36 -19.39
N LEU A 70 -0.36 7.28 -18.68
CA LEU A 70 -0.16 5.96 -19.29
C LEU A 70 -1.41 5.49 -20.03
N HIS A 71 -2.59 5.64 -19.42
CA HIS A 71 -3.85 5.26 -20.04
C HIS A 71 -4.14 6.06 -21.32
N GLU A 72 -3.94 7.39 -21.30
CA GLU A 72 -4.14 8.23 -22.49
C GLU A 72 -3.12 7.92 -23.59
N ARG A 73 -1.88 7.55 -23.24
CA ARG A 73 -0.86 7.12 -24.22
C ARG A 73 -1.24 5.79 -24.87
N GLU A 74 -1.73 4.83 -24.10
CA GLU A 74 -2.23 3.56 -24.62
C GLU A 74 -3.42 3.80 -25.55
N HIS A 75 -4.37 4.60 -25.12
CA HIS A 75 -5.53 4.96 -25.94
C HIS A 75 -5.12 5.65 -27.26
N LEU A 76 -4.16 6.58 -27.22
CA LEU A 76 -3.61 7.20 -28.41
C LEU A 76 -2.98 6.15 -29.34
N ARG A 77 -2.22 5.19 -28.79
CA ARG A 77 -1.60 4.11 -29.57
C ARG A 77 -2.66 3.25 -30.27
N ASP A 78 -3.75 2.94 -29.58
CA ASP A 78 -4.84 2.13 -30.12
C ASP A 78 -5.60 2.87 -31.24
N ILE A 79 -5.78 4.18 -31.10
CA ILE A 79 -6.33 5.04 -32.16
C ILE A 79 -5.41 5.05 -33.38
N GLU A 80 -4.11 5.27 -33.19
CA GLU A 80 -3.14 5.26 -34.28
C GLU A 80 -3.07 3.90 -35.00
N HIS A 81 -3.14 2.82 -34.23
CA HIS A 81 -3.23 1.47 -34.76
C HIS A 81 -4.50 1.29 -35.61
N SER A 82 -5.65 1.76 -35.12
CA SER A 82 -6.94 1.68 -35.82
C SER A 82 -6.94 2.49 -37.12
N LEU A 83 -6.43 3.73 -37.10
CA LEU A 83 -6.28 4.56 -38.29
C LEU A 83 -5.38 3.90 -39.34
N LYS A 84 -4.27 3.28 -38.91
CA LYS A 84 -3.39 2.52 -39.80
C LYS A 84 -4.06 1.28 -40.38
N ALA A 85 -4.89 0.58 -39.60
CA ALA A 85 -5.70 -0.54 -40.10
C ALA A 85 -6.72 -0.07 -41.15
N ILE A 86 -7.28 1.14 -41.01
CA ILE A 86 -8.16 1.74 -42.02
C ILE A 86 -7.38 2.01 -43.32
N GLU A 87 -6.17 2.57 -43.23
CA GLU A 87 -5.32 2.82 -44.40
C GLU A 87 -4.94 1.53 -45.15
N ASN A 88 -4.69 0.45 -44.39
CA ASN A 88 -4.35 -0.86 -44.94
C ASN A 88 -5.57 -1.67 -45.42
N GLY A 89 -6.79 -1.20 -45.17
CA GLY A 89 -8.03 -1.90 -45.51
C GLY A 89 -8.31 -3.15 -44.66
N THR A 90 -7.67 -3.29 -43.50
CA THR A 90 -7.85 -4.42 -42.56
C THR A 90 -8.75 -4.07 -41.37
N TYR A 91 -9.25 -2.83 -41.29
CA TYR A 91 -10.11 -2.37 -40.22
C TYR A 91 -11.44 -3.12 -40.17
N GLY A 92 -11.91 -3.41 -38.94
CA GLY A 92 -13.13 -4.17 -38.71
C GLY A 92 -12.98 -5.68 -38.93
N ILE A 93 -11.75 -6.20 -38.98
CA ILE A 93 -11.45 -7.64 -39.00
C ILE A 93 -10.77 -8.02 -37.69
N CYS A 94 -11.29 -9.04 -37.02
CA CYS A 94 -10.75 -9.54 -35.76
C CYS A 94 -9.36 -10.14 -35.97
N GLU A 95 -8.37 -9.65 -35.24
CA GLU A 95 -6.97 -10.09 -35.36
C GLU A 95 -6.75 -11.56 -34.94
N VAL A 96 -7.60 -12.07 -34.04
CA VAL A 96 -7.50 -13.45 -33.52
C VAL A 96 -8.17 -14.46 -34.45
N SER A 97 -9.37 -14.14 -34.94
CA SER A 97 -10.21 -15.11 -35.68
C SER A 97 -10.30 -14.85 -37.18
N GLY A 98 -9.87 -13.68 -37.65
CA GLY A 98 -10.02 -13.23 -39.03
C GLY A 98 -11.46 -12.94 -39.47
N LYS A 99 -12.43 -12.98 -38.54
CA LYS A 99 -13.85 -12.70 -38.81
C LYS A 99 -14.13 -11.20 -38.73
N GLU A 100 -15.21 -10.75 -39.38
CA GLU A 100 -15.66 -9.35 -39.30
C GLU A 100 -16.14 -8.99 -37.88
N ILE A 101 -15.75 -7.80 -37.41
CA ILE A 101 -16.22 -7.22 -36.15
C ILE A 101 -17.56 -6.53 -36.42
N PRO A 102 -18.62 -6.78 -35.61
CA PRO A 102 -19.91 -6.12 -35.76
C PRO A 102 -19.78 -4.60 -35.69
N TYR A 103 -20.54 -3.89 -36.54
CA TYR A 103 -20.51 -2.43 -36.58
C TYR A 103 -20.92 -1.82 -35.24
N GLU A 104 -21.92 -2.39 -34.56
CA GLU A 104 -22.43 -1.92 -33.27
C GLU A 104 -21.32 -1.93 -32.19
N ARG A 105 -20.34 -2.84 -32.30
CA ARG A 105 -19.17 -2.86 -31.41
C ARG A 105 -18.18 -1.76 -31.76
N LEU A 106 -17.93 -1.54 -33.05
CA LEU A 106 -17.02 -0.48 -33.52
C LEU A 106 -17.62 0.91 -33.31
N GLU A 107 -18.93 1.05 -33.34
CA GLU A 107 -19.64 2.28 -33.00
C GLU A 107 -19.53 2.60 -31.50
N ALA A 108 -19.54 1.58 -30.64
CA ALA A 108 -19.34 1.76 -29.20
C ALA A 108 -17.85 1.93 -28.80
N LEU A 109 -16.95 1.21 -29.48
CA LEU A 109 -15.51 1.24 -29.23
C LEU A 109 -14.75 1.19 -30.58
N PRO A 110 -14.48 2.35 -31.20
CA PRO A 110 -13.82 2.43 -32.51
C PRO A 110 -12.42 1.84 -32.58
N THR A 111 -11.77 1.67 -31.43
CA THR A 111 -10.42 1.08 -31.27
C THR A 111 -10.42 -0.45 -31.12
N ALA A 112 -11.59 -1.10 -31.12
CA ALA A 112 -11.68 -2.54 -30.90
C ALA A 112 -11.00 -3.35 -32.03
N THR A 113 -10.00 -4.16 -31.68
CA THR A 113 -9.28 -5.05 -32.61
C THR A 113 -9.80 -6.49 -32.64
N THR A 114 -10.64 -6.87 -31.67
CA THR A 114 -11.14 -8.25 -31.49
C THR A 114 -12.65 -8.31 -31.28
N LEU A 115 -13.23 -9.48 -31.57
CA LEU A 115 -14.62 -9.80 -31.20
C LEU A 115 -14.76 -9.87 -29.67
N ALA A 116 -15.97 -9.62 -29.16
CA ALA A 116 -16.27 -9.64 -27.73
C ALA A 116 -15.86 -10.96 -27.05
N GLU A 117 -16.06 -12.09 -27.74
CA GLU A 117 -15.69 -13.43 -27.25
C GLU A 117 -14.18 -13.61 -27.00
N TYR A 118 -13.33 -12.87 -27.73
CA TYR A 118 -11.86 -12.90 -27.58
C TYR A 118 -11.32 -11.71 -26.76
N SER A 119 -12.22 -10.86 -26.26
CA SER A 119 -11.89 -9.65 -25.49
C SER A 119 -11.79 -9.93 -23.98
N SER A 120 -11.90 -11.19 -23.56
CA SER A 120 -12.06 -11.57 -22.15
C SER A 120 -10.88 -11.11 -21.29
N GLN A 121 -11.14 -10.07 -20.48
CA GLN A 121 -10.34 -9.67 -19.32
C GLN A 121 -10.61 -10.64 -18.16
N ASP A 122 -10.35 -11.93 -18.33
CA ASP A 122 -10.53 -12.91 -17.24
C ASP A 122 -9.35 -12.90 -16.24
N VAL A 123 -8.36 -12.04 -16.44
CA VAL A 123 -7.22 -11.87 -15.54
C VAL A 123 -7.45 -10.63 -14.70
N VAL A 124 -8.20 -10.78 -13.61
CA VAL A 124 -8.09 -9.82 -12.50
C VAL A 124 -6.65 -9.89 -12.01
N SER A 125 -5.92 -8.78 -12.03
CA SER A 125 -4.55 -8.74 -11.50
C SER A 125 -4.59 -9.23 -10.05
N LYS A 126 -3.80 -10.26 -9.75
CA LYS A 126 -3.59 -10.71 -8.36
C LYS A 126 -2.57 -9.82 -7.64
N ASP A 127 -1.75 -9.10 -8.40
CA ASP A 127 -0.88 -8.05 -7.90
C ASP A 127 -1.74 -6.79 -7.75
N ARG A 128 -2.49 -6.73 -6.64
CA ARG A 128 -3.16 -5.52 -6.20
C ARG A 128 -2.15 -4.68 -5.41
N PRO A 129 -2.30 -3.35 -5.39
CA PRO A 129 -1.43 -2.48 -4.58
C PRO A 129 -1.50 -2.89 -3.10
N ILE A 130 -0.39 -2.71 -2.38
CA ILE A 130 -0.28 -3.08 -0.96
C ILE A 130 -1.27 -2.29 -0.09
N GLU A 131 -1.70 -1.12 -0.55
CA GLU A 131 -2.69 -0.24 0.06
C GLU A 131 -4.09 -0.86 0.11
N GLU A 132 -4.38 -1.82 -0.76
CA GLU A 132 -5.65 -2.56 -0.75
C GLU A 132 -5.57 -3.83 0.12
N GLU A 133 -4.39 -4.20 0.61
CA GLU A 133 -4.19 -5.26 1.58
C GLU A 133 -4.39 -4.69 2.98
N THR A 134 -5.19 -5.36 3.81
CA THR A 134 -5.38 -4.94 5.20
C THR A 134 -4.19 -5.43 6.02
N PRO A 135 -3.34 -4.54 6.56
CA PRO A 135 -2.18 -4.96 7.37
C PRO A 135 -2.61 -5.47 8.76
N PHE A 136 -3.80 -5.06 9.20
CA PHE A 136 -4.31 -5.20 10.57
C PHE A 136 -4.51 -6.64 11.10
N GLY A 137 -4.30 -7.68 10.30
CA GLY A 137 -4.40 -9.08 10.75
C GLY A 137 -3.09 -9.85 10.75
N GLN A 138 -1.98 -9.24 10.30
CA GLN A 138 -0.67 -9.88 10.25
C GLN A 138 0.22 -9.55 11.45
N PHE A 139 -0.17 -8.58 12.26
CA PHE A 139 0.65 -8.00 13.32
C PHE A 139 0.10 -8.23 14.74
N GLU A 140 -1.11 -8.76 14.87
CA GLU A 140 -1.66 -9.18 16.16
C GLU A 140 -1.19 -10.62 16.46
N PHE A 141 -0.19 -10.79 17.32
CA PHE A 141 0.22 -12.09 17.86
C PHE A 141 -0.17 -12.20 19.35
N ASP A 142 -1.45 -11.99 19.66
CA ASP A 142 -1.91 -11.91 21.07
C ASP A 142 -2.32 -13.25 21.70
N ASP A 143 -2.40 -14.36 20.94
CA ASP A 143 -3.10 -15.56 21.44
C ASP A 143 -2.23 -16.77 21.83
N ASP A 144 -0.90 -16.76 21.69
CA ASP A 144 -0.03 -17.88 22.10
C ASP A 144 1.22 -17.40 22.88
N GLU A 145 1.12 -17.33 24.22
CA GLU A 145 2.23 -17.03 25.15
C GLU A 145 3.48 -17.90 24.95
N GLU A 146 3.34 -19.09 24.36
CA GLU A 146 4.43 -20.06 24.19
C GLU A 146 5.38 -19.71 23.01
N ILE A 147 4.99 -18.77 22.13
CA ILE A 147 5.76 -18.36 20.94
C ILE A 147 5.73 -16.84 20.74
N ARG A 148 5.86 -16.05 21.80
CA ARG A 148 6.17 -14.62 21.63
C ARG A 148 7.63 -14.48 21.23
N ALA A 149 7.88 -14.02 20.01
CA ALA A 149 9.24 -13.70 19.60
C ALA A 149 9.74 -12.54 20.48
N PRO A 150 10.99 -12.55 20.97
CA PRO A 150 11.53 -11.43 21.74
C PRO A 150 11.52 -10.09 21.00
N TYR A 151 11.40 -10.13 19.67
CA TYR A 151 11.19 -8.96 18.83
C TYR A 151 10.33 -9.39 17.66
N ASP A 152 9.14 -8.83 17.55
CA ASP A 152 8.21 -9.17 16.49
C ASP A 152 7.96 -8.00 15.52
N SER A 153 6.96 -8.15 14.67
CA SER A 153 6.60 -7.14 13.69
C SER A 153 5.95 -5.90 14.32
N GLU A 154 5.21 -6.05 15.43
CA GLU A 154 4.63 -4.93 16.18
C GLU A 154 5.77 -4.08 16.74
N ASP A 155 6.77 -4.69 17.39
CA ASP A 155 7.95 -4.00 17.91
C ASP A 155 8.67 -3.19 16.82
N SER A 156 8.79 -3.77 15.63
CA SER A 156 9.44 -3.12 14.50
C SER A 156 8.70 -1.87 14.02
N TYR A 157 7.37 -1.84 14.15
CA TYR A 157 6.54 -0.69 13.83
C TYR A 157 6.65 0.38 14.92
N GLN A 158 6.53 -0.01 16.19
CA GLN A 158 6.67 0.87 17.36
C GLN A 158 8.02 1.60 17.36
N ASP A 159 9.09 0.91 16.95
CA ASP A 159 10.44 1.48 16.82
C ASP A 159 10.53 2.65 15.85
N VAL A 160 9.69 2.67 14.82
CA VAL A 160 9.61 3.77 13.85
C VAL A 160 8.58 4.82 14.28
N GLU A 161 7.51 4.37 14.93
CA GLU A 161 6.42 5.20 15.44
C GLU A 161 6.91 6.29 16.40
N LYS A 162 7.93 6.01 17.22
CA LYS A 162 8.57 7.01 18.11
C LYS A 162 9.15 8.23 17.38
N TYR A 163 9.40 8.13 16.07
CA TYR A 163 9.87 9.25 15.26
C TYR A 163 8.72 10.10 14.69
N GLY A 164 7.46 9.70 14.92
CA GLY A 164 6.26 10.48 14.65
C GLY A 164 5.18 9.67 13.95
N ASN A 165 4.11 9.36 14.67
CA ASN A 165 2.78 9.15 14.13
C ASN A 165 1.96 10.45 14.31
N SER A 166 0.84 10.61 13.61
CA SER A 166 -0.03 11.79 13.79
C SER A 166 -0.92 11.70 15.04
N GLU A 167 -0.67 10.70 15.89
CA GLU A 167 -1.48 10.43 17.06
C GLU A 167 -1.08 11.35 18.21
N THR A 168 -2.08 11.70 19.01
CA THR A 168 -1.91 12.52 20.21
C THR A 168 -2.47 11.78 21.43
N PRO A 169 -2.10 12.18 22.65
CA PRO A 169 -2.71 11.63 23.87
C PRO A 169 -4.25 11.75 23.91
N GLN A 170 -4.85 12.58 23.06
CA GLN A 170 -6.30 12.73 22.96
C GLN A 170 -6.95 11.67 22.07
N ASP A 171 -6.18 11.00 21.21
CA ASP A 171 -6.67 9.97 20.30
C ASP A 171 -6.67 8.57 20.97
N MET A 172 -5.97 8.42 22.09
CA MET A 172 -5.93 7.18 22.87
C MET A 172 -7.11 7.06 23.84
N GLU A 173 -7.68 5.85 23.97
CA GLU A 173 -8.73 5.55 24.96
C GLU A 173 -8.21 5.70 26.40
N ASN A 174 -6.99 5.23 26.66
CA ASN A 174 -6.29 5.36 27.94
C ASN A 174 -4.89 5.94 27.73
N PRO A 175 -4.73 7.27 27.76
CA PRO A 175 -3.43 7.88 27.50
C PRO A 175 -2.42 7.54 28.60
N PRO A 176 -1.19 7.17 28.22
CA PRO A 176 -0.11 6.87 29.15
C PRO A 176 0.38 8.13 29.89
N LEU A 177 1.19 7.92 30.92
CA LEU A 177 1.76 9.00 31.73
C LEU A 177 2.98 9.67 31.07
N SER A 178 3.62 9.01 30.11
CA SER A 178 4.78 9.51 29.36
C SER A 178 4.45 9.60 27.87
N TYR A 179 4.99 10.61 27.19
CA TYR A 179 4.94 10.68 25.72
C TYR A 179 5.76 9.57 25.06
N ASP A 180 6.72 9.00 25.78
CA ASP A 180 7.54 7.89 25.28
C ASP A 180 6.75 6.56 25.25
N ASP A 181 5.61 6.49 25.94
CA ASP A 181 4.80 5.27 26.09
C ASP A 181 3.51 5.32 25.23
N MET A 182 3.47 6.19 24.22
CA MET A 182 2.30 6.52 23.40
C MET A 182 1.91 5.44 22.38
N THR A 183 2.73 4.41 22.20
CA THR A 183 2.46 3.33 21.25
C THR A 183 1.49 2.30 21.86
N MET A 184 0.82 1.53 21.01
CA MET A 184 0.08 0.36 21.49
C MET A 184 1.04 -0.58 22.22
N ASN A 185 0.57 -1.19 23.31
CA ASN A 185 1.35 -2.10 24.15
C ASN A 185 2.74 -1.58 24.58
N ALA A 186 2.96 -0.26 24.72
CA ALA A 186 4.29 0.30 25.06
C ALA A 186 4.89 -0.21 26.38
N GLU A 187 4.07 -0.81 27.25
CA GLU A 187 4.50 -1.43 28.52
C GLU A 187 5.00 -2.87 28.36
N GLU A 188 4.98 -3.38 27.14
CA GLU A 188 5.50 -4.66 26.74
C GLU A 188 7.02 -4.75 26.92
N ASN A 189 7.50 -5.94 27.31
CA ASN A 189 8.93 -6.20 27.41
C ASN A 189 9.48 -6.68 26.06
N ILE A 190 10.36 -5.87 25.48
CA ILE A 190 10.98 -6.13 24.17
C ILE A 190 12.41 -6.65 24.37
N GLY A 191 12.77 -7.72 23.68
CA GLY A 191 14.13 -8.23 23.53
C GLY A 191 14.55 -9.30 24.54
N ASN A 192 13.61 -9.81 25.34
CA ASN A 192 13.88 -10.75 26.43
C ASN A 192 13.41 -12.16 26.06
N THR A 193 14.18 -13.16 26.48
CA THR A 193 13.80 -14.57 26.26
C THR A 193 12.87 -15.05 27.36
N GLU A 194 13.09 -14.57 28.59
CA GLU A 194 12.28 -14.91 29.75
C GLU A 194 11.80 -13.62 30.45
N SER A 195 10.59 -13.65 31.02
CA SER A 195 9.93 -12.47 31.62
C SER A 195 10.77 -11.79 32.70
N TYR A 196 11.53 -12.58 33.46
CA TYR A 196 12.37 -12.09 34.56
C TYR A 196 13.68 -11.41 34.12
N GLU A 197 14.14 -11.62 32.88
CA GLU A 197 15.40 -11.04 32.40
C GLU A 197 15.37 -9.50 32.34
N ASN A 198 14.18 -8.90 32.38
CA ASN A 198 13.97 -7.44 32.32
C ASN A 198 14.41 -6.69 33.57
N PHE A 199 14.30 -7.34 34.72
CA PHE A 199 14.54 -6.71 36.02
C PHE A 199 15.62 -7.42 36.83
N ILE A 200 16.15 -8.54 36.34
CA ILE A 200 17.26 -9.24 36.97
C ILE A 200 18.55 -8.89 36.23
N ALA A 201 19.58 -8.47 36.96
CA ALA A 201 20.92 -8.36 36.43
C ALA A 201 21.90 -9.21 37.23
N THR A 202 22.99 -9.58 36.56
CA THR A 202 24.14 -10.21 37.21
C THR A 202 25.39 -9.36 37.07
N ASP A 203 26.32 -9.52 37.98
CA ASP A 203 27.68 -9.00 37.78
C ASP A 203 28.37 -9.63 36.55
N ILE A 204 29.52 -9.08 36.14
CA ILE A 204 30.29 -9.61 35.00
C ILE A 204 30.70 -11.09 35.16
N THR A 205 30.67 -11.61 36.39
CA THR A 205 30.99 -13.02 36.68
C THR A 205 29.76 -13.94 36.77
N GLY A 206 28.55 -13.41 36.69
CA GLY A 206 27.30 -14.17 36.72
C GLY A 206 26.93 -14.74 38.10
N LYS A 207 27.50 -14.21 39.18
CA LYS A 207 27.37 -14.76 40.55
C LYS A 207 26.50 -13.94 41.47
N GLU A 208 26.51 -12.62 41.31
CA GLU A 208 25.71 -11.73 42.15
C GLU A 208 24.46 -11.33 41.38
N ILE A 209 23.32 -11.92 41.78
CA ILE A 209 22.01 -11.64 41.19
C ILE A 209 21.42 -10.43 41.92
N THR A 210 21.05 -9.40 41.17
CA THR A 210 20.37 -8.20 41.69
C THR A 210 19.04 -8.04 40.98
N VAL A 211 17.98 -7.81 41.77
CA VAL A 211 16.64 -7.52 41.28
C VAL A 211 16.41 -6.02 41.36
N TYR A 212 16.10 -5.40 40.22
CA TYR A 212 15.76 -3.99 40.12
C TYR A 212 14.25 -3.81 40.20
N PRO A 213 13.75 -2.94 41.10
CA PRO A 213 12.32 -2.64 41.13
C PRO A 213 11.91 -1.91 39.85
N SER A 214 10.94 -2.45 39.13
CA SER A 214 10.36 -1.90 37.90
C SER A 214 8.88 -2.30 37.79
N ARG A 215 8.12 -1.65 36.88
CA ARG A 215 6.73 -2.08 36.61
C ARG A 215 6.65 -3.53 36.11
N ALA A 216 7.64 -3.97 35.32
CA ALA A 216 7.73 -5.35 34.86
C ALA A 216 7.94 -6.34 36.01
N HIS A 217 8.73 -5.96 37.03
CA HIS A 217 8.88 -6.77 38.25
C HIS A 217 7.56 -6.88 39.02
N GLU A 218 6.86 -5.76 39.21
CA GLU A 218 5.56 -5.73 39.90
C GLU A 218 4.51 -6.61 39.18
N ARG A 219 4.39 -6.49 37.85
CA ARG A 219 3.49 -7.34 37.05
C ARG A 219 3.80 -8.82 37.15
N TYR A 220 5.07 -9.18 37.06
CA TYR A 220 5.49 -10.57 37.17
C TYR A 220 5.16 -11.17 38.56
N GLU A 221 5.32 -10.39 39.64
CA GLU A 221 4.86 -10.82 40.97
C GLU A 221 3.33 -10.96 41.04
N GLU A 222 2.57 -10.04 40.45
CA GLU A 222 1.10 -10.09 40.40
C GLU A 222 0.60 -11.33 39.62
N GLU A 223 1.22 -11.66 38.48
CA GLU A 223 0.90 -12.86 37.69
C GLU A 223 1.14 -14.15 38.48
N LEU A 224 2.29 -14.26 39.15
CA LEU A 224 2.61 -15.41 40.00
C LEU A 224 1.63 -15.55 41.17
N ASP A 225 1.24 -14.42 41.79
CA ASP A 225 0.26 -14.39 42.87
C ASP A 225 -1.15 -14.76 42.40
N GLU A 226 -1.56 -14.35 41.19
CA GLU A 226 -2.86 -14.68 40.58
C GLU A 226 -2.96 -16.18 40.25
N GLU A 227 -1.92 -16.75 39.64
CA GLU A 227 -1.81 -18.18 39.35
C GLU A 227 -1.55 -19.03 40.60
N GLY A 228 -1.16 -18.40 41.71
CA GLY A 228 -0.87 -19.05 42.99
C GLY A 228 0.37 -19.94 42.94
N ILE A 229 1.36 -19.57 42.13
CA ILE A 229 2.62 -20.31 41.92
C ILE A 229 3.81 -19.44 42.35
N MET A 230 4.84 -20.02 42.96
CA MET A 230 6.03 -19.25 43.37
C MET A 230 7.00 -18.96 42.23
N THR A 231 7.04 -19.80 41.19
CA THR A 231 7.86 -19.59 39.99
C THR A 231 7.20 -20.22 38.77
N THR A 232 7.59 -19.78 37.57
CA THR A 232 7.15 -20.35 36.28
C THR A 232 7.53 -21.83 36.09
N PHE A 233 8.53 -22.34 36.82
CA PHE A 233 8.93 -23.75 36.79
C PHE A 233 8.36 -24.58 37.96
N GLY A 234 7.48 -23.98 38.77
CA GLY A 234 6.79 -24.61 39.89
C GLY A 234 7.18 -24.07 41.26
N ASP A 235 6.46 -24.51 42.31
CA ASP A 235 6.72 -24.07 43.68
C ASP A 235 8.09 -24.51 44.18
N LEU A 236 8.87 -23.54 44.69
CA LEU A 236 10.12 -23.79 45.39
C LEU A 236 9.84 -24.64 46.64
N HIS A 237 10.41 -25.83 46.69
CA HIS A 237 10.36 -26.66 47.90
C HIS A 237 11.21 -26.01 49.00
N ALA A 238 10.59 -25.82 50.16
CA ALA A 238 11.31 -25.45 51.38
C ALA A 238 12.10 -26.67 51.88
N ASP A 239 13.41 -26.67 51.68
CA ASP A 239 14.36 -27.52 52.43
C ASP A 239 14.65 -26.90 53.82
#